data_AF-A0A0Q8J7A2-F1
#
_entry.id   AF-A0A0Q8J7A2-F1
#
_cell.length_a   1.000
_cell.length_b   1.000
_cell.length_c   1.000
_cell.angle_alpha   90.00
_cell.angle_beta   90.00
_cell.angle_gamma   90.00
#
_symmetry.space_group_name_H-M   'P 1'
#
loop_
_entity.id
_entity.type
_entity.pdbx_description
1 polymer ?
#
loop_
_entity_poly.entity_id
_entity_poly.type
_entity_poly.pdbx_seq_one_letter_code
_entity_poly.pdbx_strand_id
1 'polypeptide(L)'
;MKLATLAAMAATMLSMVCATAVAGEKVEVPVTLEINGLGQVTRAYGMAGTARNSADSQQLIACFVSATTASAQGGCEARNAAGVSTLCLTSNASLLTAVQSVRTDSYIDFSRSAAGQCTGIYVTNGSPNAVKQP
;
A
#
# COMPACT_ATOMS: atom_id res chain seq x y z
N MET A 1 54.35 -3.68 29.19
CA MET A 1 53.62 -4.46 28.16
C MET A 1 52.37 -5.19 28.66
N LYS A 2 52.10 -5.35 29.98
CA LYS A 2 50.90 -6.04 30.50
C LYS A 2 49.63 -5.20 30.64
N LEU A 3 49.72 -3.86 30.64
CA LEU A 3 48.56 -2.96 30.77
C LEU A 3 47.85 -2.64 29.44
N ALA A 4 48.55 -2.76 28.30
CA ALA A 4 47.98 -2.44 26.99
C ALA A 4 47.00 -3.51 26.49
N THR A 5 47.14 -4.76 26.93
CA THR A 5 46.27 -5.88 26.55
C THR A 5 44.93 -5.89 27.29
N LEU A 6 44.85 -5.31 28.49
CA LEU A 6 43.61 -5.22 29.28
C LEU A 6 42.64 -4.16 28.73
N ALA A 7 43.15 -3.04 28.19
CA ALA A 7 42.31 -1.99 27.60
C ALA A 7 41.65 -2.43 26.27
N ALA A 8 42.33 -3.27 25.48
CA ALA A 8 41.81 -3.78 24.21
C ALA A 8 40.63 -4.77 24.39
N MET A 9 40.59 -5.51 25.50
CA MET A 9 39.50 -6.46 25.81
C MET A 9 38.25 -5.77 26.41
N ALA A 10 38.41 -4.62 27.06
CA ALA A 10 37.28 -3.83 27.57
C ALA A 10 36.55 -3.07 26.44
N ALA A 11 37.27 -2.61 25.41
CA ALA A 11 36.70 -1.89 24.28
C ALA A 11 35.90 -2.80 23.31
N THR A 12 36.17 -4.11 23.31
CA THR A 12 35.47 -5.08 22.44
C THR A 12 34.16 -5.62 23.02
N MET A 13 33.92 -5.48 24.33
CA MET A 13 32.66 -5.88 24.96
C MET A 13 31.54 -4.84 24.84
N LEU A 14 31.85 -3.58 24.51
CA LEU A 14 30.87 -2.49 24.49
C LEU A 14 30.10 -2.35 23.16
N SER A 15 30.48 -3.09 22.12
CA SER A 15 29.87 -3.01 20.79
C SER A 15 28.73 -4.02 20.55
N MET A 16 28.33 -4.80 21.55
CA MET A 16 27.52 -6.02 21.34
C MET A 16 26.09 -5.97 21.87
N VAL A 17 25.51 -4.78 22.07
CA VAL A 17 24.08 -4.65 22.39
C VAL A 17 23.42 -3.53 21.60
N CYS A 18 23.61 -3.52 20.27
CA CYS A 18 22.63 -2.88 19.39
C CYS A 18 21.46 -3.86 19.26
N ALA A 19 20.61 -3.92 20.29
CA ALA A 19 19.31 -4.59 20.15
C ALA A 19 18.61 -3.96 18.95
N THR A 20 18.22 -4.78 17.98
CA THR A 20 17.33 -4.33 16.92
C THR A 20 16.05 -3.88 17.60
N ALA A 21 15.82 -2.56 17.63
CA ALA A 21 14.54 -2.04 18.03
C ALA A 21 13.53 -2.62 17.03
N VAL A 22 12.69 -3.54 17.50
CA VAL A 22 11.56 -4.05 16.72
C VAL A 22 10.53 -2.93 16.71
N ALA A 23 10.75 -1.93 15.87
CA ALA A 23 9.73 -0.95 15.56
C ALA A 23 8.51 -1.70 15.02
N GLY A 24 7.31 -1.31 15.50
CA GLY A 24 6.08 -2.10 15.40
C GLY A 24 5.83 -2.81 14.07
N GLU A 25 5.20 -3.99 14.14
CA GLU A 25 4.92 -4.85 13.00
C GLU A 25 4.24 -4.06 11.87
N LYS A 26 4.85 -4.11 10.69
CA LYS A 26 4.28 -3.58 9.45
C LYS A 26 4.01 -4.74 8.53
N VAL A 27 2.81 -4.79 7.99
CA VAL A 27 2.44 -5.73 6.94
C VAL A 27 2.64 -5.02 5.61
N GLU A 28 3.34 -5.67 4.70
CA GLU A 28 3.45 -5.21 3.33
C GLU A 28 2.52 -6.03 2.44
N VAL A 29 1.64 -5.35 1.71
CA VAL A 29 0.74 -6.01 0.76
C VAL A 29 0.97 -5.42 -0.63
N PRO A 30 1.63 -6.16 -1.54
CA PRO A 30 1.90 -5.69 -2.89
C PRO A 30 0.60 -5.54 -3.68
N VAL A 31 0.64 -4.75 -4.75
CA VAL A 31 -0.51 -4.53 -5.60
C VAL A 31 -0.80 -5.80 -6.40
N THR A 32 -1.95 -6.41 -6.09
CA THR A 32 -2.37 -7.68 -6.66
C THR A 32 -3.67 -7.50 -7.43
N LEU A 33 -3.76 -8.14 -8.60
CA LEU A 33 -4.94 -8.14 -9.45
C LEU A 33 -5.50 -9.56 -9.55
N GLU A 34 -6.79 -9.72 -9.27
CA GLU A 34 -7.51 -10.96 -9.53
C GLU A 34 -8.14 -10.90 -10.91
N ILE A 35 -7.89 -11.95 -11.69
CA ILE A 35 -8.30 -12.05 -13.10
C ILE A 35 -9.20 -13.27 -13.25
N ASN A 36 -10.36 -13.10 -13.87
CA ASN A 36 -11.28 -14.21 -14.14
C ASN A 36 -10.80 -15.08 -15.32
N GLY A 37 -11.50 -16.19 -15.58
CA GLY A 37 -11.17 -17.09 -16.71
C GLY A 37 -11.29 -16.47 -18.11
N LEU A 38 -11.81 -15.24 -18.23
CA LEU A 38 -11.91 -14.48 -19.47
C LEU A 38 -10.79 -13.44 -19.62
N GLY A 39 -9.81 -13.42 -18.70
CA GLY A 39 -8.69 -12.47 -18.73
C GLY A 39 -9.05 -11.07 -18.21
N GLN A 40 -10.21 -10.91 -17.55
CA GLN A 40 -10.66 -9.61 -17.04
C GLN A 40 -10.34 -9.46 -15.56
N VAL A 41 -9.78 -8.31 -15.17
CA VAL A 41 -9.57 -7.97 -13.76
C VAL A 41 -10.92 -7.76 -13.08
N THR A 42 -11.19 -8.51 -12.02
CA THR A 42 -12.42 -8.44 -11.21
C THR A 42 -12.21 -7.75 -9.87
N ARG A 43 -11.00 -7.81 -9.33
CA ARG A 43 -10.63 -7.21 -8.05
C ARG A 43 -9.17 -6.78 -8.06
N ALA A 44 -8.86 -5.72 -7.33
CA ALA A 44 -7.51 -5.25 -7.12
C ALA A 44 -7.34 -4.79 -5.68
N TYR A 45 -6.21 -5.11 -5.07
CA TYR A 45 -5.92 -4.72 -3.70
C TYR A 45 -4.43 -4.54 -3.45
N GLY A 46 -4.11 -3.79 -2.39
CA GLY A 46 -2.74 -3.52 -1.97
C GLY A 46 -2.67 -2.36 -0.99
N MET A 47 -1.49 -2.12 -0.44
CA MET A 47 -1.23 -0.96 0.41
C MET A 47 -0.54 0.15 -0.38
N ALA A 48 -1.03 1.38 -0.23
CA ALA A 48 -0.44 2.55 -0.89
C ALA A 48 1.03 2.77 -0.49
N GLY A 49 1.38 2.52 0.78
CA GLY A 49 2.76 2.60 1.23
C GLY A 49 3.64 1.49 0.66
N THR A 50 3.16 0.25 0.57
CA THR A 50 3.91 -0.85 -0.06
C THR A 50 4.18 -0.55 -1.53
N ALA A 51 3.17 -0.09 -2.28
CA ALA A 51 3.35 0.32 -3.67
C ALA A 51 4.35 1.47 -3.81
N ARG A 52 4.34 2.45 -2.91
CA ARG A 52 5.31 3.56 -2.93
C ARG A 52 6.74 3.15 -2.59
N ASN A 53 6.91 2.12 -1.78
CA ASN A 53 8.21 1.61 -1.36
C ASN A 53 8.72 0.47 -2.27
N SER A 54 7.98 0.12 -3.32
CA SER A 54 8.37 -0.98 -4.19
C SER A 54 9.70 -0.70 -4.88
N ALA A 55 10.54 -1.72 -5.01
CA ALA A 55 11.77 -1.64 -5.78
C ALA A 55 11.51 -1.52 -7.30
N ASP A 56 10.34 -1.99 -7.76
CA ASP A 56 9.90 -1.78 -9.13
C ASP A 56 9.27 -0.40 -9.33
N SER A 57 9.33 0.11 -10.56
CA SER A 57 8.76 1.40 -10.96
C SER A 57 7.31 1.31 -11.46
N GLN A 58 6.64 0.17 -11.24
CA GLN A 58 5.34 -0.13 -11.85
C GLN A 58 4.19 -0.14 -10.85
N GLN A 59 4.42 -0.62 -9.62
CA GLN A 59 3.34 -0.78 -8.66
C GLN A 59 2.70 0.56 -8.28
N LEU A 60 1.38 0.59 -8.35
CA LEU A 60 0.56 1.74 -7.98
C LEU A 60 -0.79 1.25 -7.49
N ILE A 61 -1.29 1.83 -6.41
CA ILE A 61 -2.70 1.71 -6.03
C ILE A 61 -3.16 3.03 -5.42
N ALA A 62 -4.28 3.55 -5.94
CA ALA A 62 -4.80 4.84 -5.56
C ALA A 62 -6.31 4.92 -5.80
N CYS A 63 -6.96 5.88 -5.14
CA CYS A 63 -8.32 6.28 -5.48
C CYS A 63 -8.39 7.80 -5.61
N PHE A 64 -9.40 8.28 -6.32
CA PHE A 64 -9.59 9.69 -6.62
C PHE A 64 -11.06 10.07 -6.58
N VAL A 65 -11.33 11.33 -6.27
CA VAL A 65 -12.64 11.97 -6.42
C VAL A 65 -12.50 13.17 -7.35
N SER A 66 -13.44 13.32 -8.26
CA SER A 66 -13.64 14.50 -9.10
C SER A 66 -15.07 14.99 -8.93
N ALA A 67 -15.23 16.26 -8.57
CA ALA A 67 -16.54 16.85 -8.34
C ALA A 67 -16.66 18.21 -9.01
N THR A 68 -17.88 18.51 -9.46
CA THR A 68 -18.35 19.81 -9.93
C THR A 68 -19.52 20.25 -9.04
N THR A 69 -20.05 21.46 -9.24
CA THR A 69 -21.26 21.90 -8.55
C THR A 69 -22.50 21.06 -8.90
N ALA A 70 -22.47 20.30 -10.00
CA ALA A 70 -23.61 19.52 -10.49
C ALA A 70 -23.47 18.00 -10.24
N SER A 71 -22.25 17.49 -10.04
CA SER A 71 -22.01 16.06 -9.96
C SER A 71 -20.71 15.71 -9.22
N ALA A 72 -20.66 14.52 -8.63
CA ALA A 72 -19.44 13.93 -8.11
C ALA A 72 -19.24 12.53 -8.69
N GLN A 73 -18.01 12.22 -9.03
CA GLN A 73 -17.56 10.90 -9.45
C GLN A 73 -16.23 10.58 -8.79
N GLY A 74 -15.86 9.31 -8.81
CA GLY A 74 -14.60 8.86 -8.28
C GLY A 74 -14.27 7.49 -8.80
N GLY A 75 -13.17 6.94 -8.31
CA GLY A 75 -12.71 5.65 -8.75
C GLY A 75 -11.46 5.22 -8.02
N CYS A 76 -11.06 3.99 -8.28
CA CYS A 76 -9.80 3.45 -7.84
C CYS A 76 -9.06 2.82 -9.02
N GLU A 77 -7.75 3.00 -9.03
CA GLU A 77 -6.84 2.43 -10.01
C GLU A 77 -5.75 1.61 -9.33
N ALA A 78 -5.28 0.61 -10.04
CA ALA A 78 -4.19 -0.23 -9.58
C ALA A 78 -3.34 -0.70 -10.76
N ARG A 79 -2.04 -0.84 -10.52
CA ARG A 79 -1.06 -1.46 -11.42
C ARG A 79 -0.18 -2.40 -10.61
N ASN A 80 -0.02 -3.64 -11.07
CA ASN A 80 0.86 -4.62 -10.44
C ASN A 80 2.31 -4.51 -10.96
N ALA A 81 3.24 -5.27 -10.36
CA ALA A 81 4.65 -5.28 -10.74
C ALA A 81 4.90 -5.73 -12.20
N ALA A 82 3.96 -6.46 -12.81
CA ALA A 82 4.01 -6.86 -14.21
C ALA A 82 3.49 -5.77 -15.18
N GLY A 83 3.08 -4.61 -14.67
CA GLY A 83 2.57 -3.49 -15.46
C GLY A 83 1.10 -3.62 -15.87
N VAL A 84 0.41 -4.69 -15.48
CA VAL A 84 -1.03 -4.85 -15.75
C VAL A 84 -1.79 -3.82 -14.91
N SER A 85 -2.67 -3.06 -15.55
CA SER A 85 -3.40 -1.96 -14.92
C SER A 85 -4.90 -2.21 -14.93
N THR A 86 -5.61 -1.63 -13.97
CA THR A 86 -7.07 -1.63 -13.90
C THR A 86 -7.59 -0.33 -13.32
N LEU A 87 -8.82 0.01 -13.69
CA LEU A 87 -9.55 1.19 -13.22
C LEU A 87 -11.00 0.80 -13.01
N CYS A 88 -11.58 1.26 -11.91
CA CYS A 88 -13.03 1.30 -11.75
C CYS A 88 -13.51 2.74 -11.51
N LEU A 89 -14.70 3.05 -11.99
CA LEU A 89 -15.36 4.34 -11.77
C LEU A 89 -16.67 4.16 -11.00
N THR A 90 -17.09 5.19 -10.27
CA THR A 90 -18.38 5.22 -9.57
C THR A 90 -18.88 6.64 -9.38
N SER A 91 -20.21 6.80 -9.39
CA SER A 91 -20.93 7.98 -8.91
C SER A 91 -21.83 7.65 -7.71
N ASN A 92 -21.75 6.41 -7.20
CA ASN A 92 -22.53 5.99 -6.05
C ASN A 92 -21.99 6.68 -4.78
N ALA A 93 -22.86 7.41 -4.08
CA ALA A 93 -22.47 8.20 -2.91
C ALA A 93 -21.80 7.36 -1.80
N SER A 94 -22.27 6.13 -1.56
CA SER A 94 -21.67 5.26 -0.54
C SER A 94 -20.25 4.83 -0.88
N LEU A 95 -20.01 4.50 -2.16
CA LEU A 95 -18.66 4.17 -2.63
C LEU A 95 -17.74 5.40 -2.65
N LEU A 96 -18.27 6.59 -2.99
CA LEU A 96 -17.51 7.84 -2.92
C LEU A 96 -17.04 8.15 -1.50
N THR A 97 -17.85 7.90 -0.48
CA THR A 97 -17.43 8.05 0.92
C THR A 97 -16.24 7.15 1.26
N ALA A 98 -16.22 5.91 0.77
CA ALA A 98 -15.07 5.01 0.95
C ALA A 98 -13.82 5.55 0.25
N VAL A 99 -13.95 6.01 -1.00
CA VAL A 99 -12.85 6.62 -1.76
C VAL A 99 -12.26 7.84 -1.03
N GLN A 100 -13.11 8.69 -0.44
CA GLN A 100 -12.67 9.87 0.32
C GLN A 100 -11.91 9.53 1.61
N SER A 101 -12.05 8.30 2.11
CA SER A 101 -11.37 7.85 3.34
C SER A 101 -9.91 7.39 3.12
N VAL A 102 -9.46 7.34 1.86
CA VAL A 102 -8.10 6.94 1.49
C VAL A 102 -7.09 7.98 2.00
N ARG A 103 -6.03 7.46 2.64
CA ARG A 103 -4.85 8.15 3.13
C ARG A 103 -3.60 7.57 2.46
N THR A 104 -2.46 8.18 2.76
CA THR A 104 -1.16 7.86 2.13
C THR A 104 -0.64 6.46 2.40
N ASP A 105 -1.17 5.79 3.42
CA ASP A 105 -0.79 4.48 3.94
C ASP A 105 -1.99 3.52 4.00
N SER A 106 -3.10 3.85 3.32
CA SER A 106 -4.26 2.95 3.33
C SER A 106 -3.97 1.62 2.67
N TYR A 107 -4.60 0.58 3.20
CA TYR A 107 -4.93 -0.60 2.41
C TYR A 107 -6.19 -0.30 1.61
N ILE A 108 -6.13 -0.55 0.32
CA ILE A 108 -7.20 -0.31 -0.64
C ILE A 108 -7.53 -1.64 -1.29
N ASP A 109 -8.81 -1.97 -1.35
CA ASP A 109 -9.36 -3.13 -2.03
C ASP A 109 -10.61 -2.70 -2.78
N PHE A 110 -10.65 -2.93 -4.09
CA PHE A 110 -11.82 -2.63 -4.89
C PHE A 110 -12.14 -3.75 -5.87
N SER A 111 -13.44 -3.98 -6.05
CA SER A 111 -13.98 -4.86 -7.07
C SER A 111 -14.59 -4.05 -8.21
N ARG A 112 -14.54 -4.62 -9.42
CA ARG A 112 -15.10 -4.00 -10.62
C ARG A 112 -15.93 -4.98 -11.43
N SER A 113 -16.98 -4.45 -12.05
CA SER A 113 -17.72 -5.17 -13.08
C SER A 113 -16.91 -5.24 -14.38
N ALA A 114 -17.32 -6.11 -15.29
CA ALA A 114 -16.74 -6.19 -16.64
C ALA A 114 -16.85 -4.86 -17.42
N ALA A 115 -17.83 -4.02 -17.09
CA ALA A 115 -18.02 -2.69 -17.67
C ALA A 115 -17.12 -1.60 -17.02
N GLY A 116 -16.27 -1.97 -16.06
CA GLY A 116 -15.37 -1.03 -15.37
C GLY A 116 -16.03 -0.16 -14.30
N GLN A 117 -17.20 -0.54 -13.81
CA GLN A 117 -17.85 0.14 -12.68
C GLN A 117 -17.37 -0.46 -11.38
N CYS A 118 -17.11 0.36 -10.35
CA CYS A 118 -16.79 -0.15 -9.03
C CYS A 118 -18.04 -0.83 -8.43
N THR A 119 -17.89 -2.09 -8.02
CA THR A 119 -18.95 -2.87 -7.37
C THR A 119 -18.77 -2.97 -5.87
N GLY A 120 -17.59 -2.59 -5.37
CA GLY A 120 -17.27 -2.52 -3.95
C GLY A 120 -15.91 -1.86 -3.76
N ILE A 121 -15.79 -1.06 -2.70
CA ILE A 121 -14.56 -0.38 -2.30
C ILE A 121 -14.45 -0.54 -0.78
N TYR A 122 -13.34 -1.12 -0.35
CA TYR A 122 -12.95 -1.27 1.04
C TYR A 122 -11.63 -0.55 1.27
N VAL A 123 -11.60 0.30 2.29
CA VAL A 123 -10.43 1.08 2.67
C VAL A 123 -10.24 0.91 4.16
N THR A 124 -9.02 0.58 4.57
CA THR A 124 -8.65 0.56 5.98
C THR A 124 -7.39 1.37 6.23
N ASN A 125 -7.42 2.08 7.36
CA ASN A 125 -6.34 2.91 7.87
C ASN A 125 -5.98 2.34 9.23
N GLY A 126 -4.89 1.58 9.30
CA GLY A 126 -4.48 0.88 10.51
C GLY A 126 -2.99 1.09 10.78
N SER A 127 -2.60 1.05 12.06
CA SER A 127 -1.20 1.10 12.48
C SER A 127 -0.28 0.02 11.86
N PRO A 128 -0.77 -1.17 11.45
CA PRO A 128 0.09 -2.16 10.79
C PRO A 128 0.35 -1.87 9.31
N ASN A 129 -0.34 -0.90 8.70
CA ASN A 129 -0.18 -0.64 7.28
C ASN A 129 1.23 -0.10 6.97
N ALA A 130 1.78 -0.51 5.84
CA ALA A 130 3.03 0.04 5.35
C ALA A 130 2.91 1.56 5.12
N VAL A 131 3.86 2.31 5.68
CA VAL A 131 4.02 3.75 5.47
C VAL A 131 5.16 4.01 4.49
N LYS A 132 5.15 5.17 3.83
CA LYS A 132 6.28 5.59 2.97
C LYS A 132 7.58 5.62 3.78
N GLN A 133 8.64 4.98 3.26
CA GLN A 133 9.99 5.06 3.82
C GLN A 133 10.74 6.29 3.27
N PRO A 134 11.64 6.90 4.07
CA PRO A 134 12.47 8.03 3.63
C PRO A 134 13.48 7.63 2.57
#